data_AF-A0A821VEG0-F1
#
_entry.id   AF-A0A821VEG0-F1
#
_cell.length_a   1.000
_cell.length_b   1.000
_cell.length_c   1.000
_cell.angle_alpha   90.00
_cell.angle_beta   90.00
_cell.angle_gamma   90.00
#
_symmetry.space_group_name_H-M   'P 1'
#
loop_
_entity.id
_entity.type
_entity.pdbx_description
1 polymer ?
#
loop_
_entity_poly.entity_id
_entity_poly.type
_entity_poly.pdbx_seq_one_letter_code
_entity_poly.pdbx_strand_id
1 'polypeptide(L)'
;MDFHRMIIALLVFFSLLDPPRPEVPNATLQARRAQIRVVMVTGDYPMMAKAIAKQVHILTPEILEMNGIDTFKIEKDANGQTAINMYRNEQLLKQYIPDQMICLDPNKKNIRSSINIDEDQSDQKLSWYKQA
;
A
#
# COMPACT_ATOMS: atom_id res chain seq x y z
N MET A 1 -31.35 -42.91 -1.08
CA MET A 1 -30.71 -41.96 -2.02
C MET A 1 -29.82 -41.07 -1.17
N ASP A 2 -28.70 -41.61 -0.73
CA ASP A 2 -27.88 -41.05 0.35
C ASP A 2 -26.80 -40.14 -0.21
N PHE A 3 -27.15 -38.86 -0.33
CA PHE A 3 -26.24 -37.80 -0.77
C PHE A 3 -25.29 -37.42 0.38
N HIS A 4 -24.14 -38.08 0.37
CA HIS A 4 -22.80 -37.50 0.50
C HIS A 4 -22.43 -36.77 1.81
N ARG A 5 -21.89 -37.54 2.77
CA ARG A 5 -20.93 -37.02 3.76
C ARG A 5 -19.54 -36.94 3.11
N MET A 6 -19.22 -35.81 2.50
CA MET A 6 -17.88 -35.56 1.98
C MET A 6 -16.99 -35.04 3.11
N ILE A 7 -16.06 -35.87 3.60
CA ILE A 7 -15.07 -35.49 4.60
C ILE A 7 -13.90 -34.81 3.87
N ILE A 8 -13.59 -33.57 4.22
CA ILE A 8 -12.39 -32.87 3.74
C ILE A 8 -11.24 -33.21 4.69
N ALA A 9 -10.16 -33.80 4.17
CA ALA A 9 -8.93 -34.04 4.91
C ALA A 9 -7.83 -33.09 4.42
N LEU A 10 -7.15 -32.41 5.35
CA LEU A 10 -5.97 -31.60 5.03
C LEU A 10 -4.79 -32.56 4.76
N LEU A 11 -4.28 -32.56 3.53
CA LEU A 11 -3.18 -33.45 3.15
C LEU A 11 -1.81 -32.79 3.38
N VAL A 12 -1.64 -31.54 2.94
CA VAL A 12 -0.36 -30.83 2.97
C VAL A 12 -0.55 -29.31 3.13
N PHE A 13 0.43 -28.65 3.73
CA PHE A 13 0.56 -27.19 3.80
C PHE A 13 1.96 -26.78 3.33
N PHE A 14 2.04 -25.77 2.47
CA PHE A 14 3.28 -25.14 2.02
C PHE A 14 3.17 -23.62 2.14
N SER A 15 4.31 -22.96 2.36
CA SER A 15 4.39 -21.51 2.39
C SER A 15 5.23 -21.02 1.23
N LEU A 16 4.70 -20.06 0.46
CA LEU A 16 5.48 -19.28 -0.48
C LEU A 16 5.85 -17.94 0.18
N LEU A 17 7.14 -17.64 0.17
CA LEU A 17 7.68 -16.38 0.68
C LEU A 17 8.34 -15.66 -0.49
N ASP A 18 8.08 -14.36 -0.61
CA ASP A 18 8.80 -13.46 -1.52
C ASP A 18 9.84 -12.67 -0.71
N PRO A 19 11.12 -13.11 -0.67
CA PRO A 19 12.13 -12.40 0.08
C PRO A 19 12.46 -11.06 -0.60
N PRO A 20 12.67 -9.98 0.15
CA PRO A 20 13.11 -8.72 -0.44
C PRO A 20 14.46 -8.90 -1.12
N ARG A 21 14.64 -8.24 -2.27
CA ARG A 21 15.91 -8.29 -3.02
C ARG A 21 17.08 -7.80 -2.14
N PRO A 22 18.27 -8.40 -2.27
CA PRO A 22 19.40 -8.14 -1.36
C PRO A 22 19.88 -6.68 -1.38
N GLU A 23 19.68 -5.96 -2.48
CA GLU A 23 20.02 -4.54 -2.63
C GLU A 23 19.05 -3.57 -1.92
N VAL A 24 17.81 -3.99 -1.68
CA VAL A 24 16.73 -3.10 -1.19
C VAL A 24 17.05 -2.49 0.18
N PRO A 25 17.52 -3.24 1.19
CA PRO A 25 17.85 -2.67 2.50
C PRO A 25 18.92 -1.58 2.45
N ASN A 26 19.87 -1.65 1.51
CA ASN A 26 20.89 -0.61 1.36
C ASN A 26 20.30 0.63 0.66
N ALA A 27 19.51 0.43 -0.38
CA ALA A 27 18.85 1.52 -1.10
C ALA A 27 17.93 2.34 -0.18
N THR A 28 17.15 1.68 0.68
CA THR A 28 16.26 2.37 1.64
C THR A 28 17.05 3.19 2.66
N LEU A 29 18.19 2.68 3.13
CA LEU A 29 19.07 3.43 4.03
C LEU A 29 19.70 4.65 3.35
N GLN A 30 20.12 4.53 2.09
CA GLN A 30 20.64 5.66 1.31
C GLN A 30 19.56 6.72 1.07
N ALA A 31 18.37 6.32 0.66
CA ALA A 31 17.22 7.20 0.51
C ALA A 31 16.93 7.95 1.82
N ARG A 32 16.97 7.24 2.95
CA ARG A 32 16.78 7.85 4.27
C ARG A 32 17.87 8.88 4.62
N ARG A 33 19.14 8.59 4.34
CA ARG A 33 20.26 9.55 4.53
C ARG A 33 20.08 10.79 3.66
N ALA A 34 19.49 10.65 2.48
CA ALA A 34 19.12 11.75 1.59
C ALA A 34 17.79 12.44 2.00
N GLN A 35 17.20 12.09 3.15
CA GLN A 35 15.91 12.61 3.63
C GLN A 35 14.72 12.33 2.69
N ILE A 36 14.81 11.29 1.86
CA ILE A 36 13.75 10.83 0.97
C ILE A 36 12.82 9.88 1.74
N ARG A 37 11.51 10.13 1.66
CA ARG A 37 10.50 9.24 2.25
C ARG A 37 10.25 8.05 1.33
N VAL A 38 10.45 6.85 1.86
CA VAL A 38 10.14 5.60 1.17
C VAL A 38 8.78 5.08 1.65
N VAL A 39 7.91 4.71 0.72
CA VAL A 39 6.58 4.15 1.00
C VAL A 39 6.50 2.76 0.36
N MET A 40 5.93 1.79 1.08
CA MET A 40 5.70 0.44 0.57
C MET A 40 4.23 0.27 0.19
N VAL A 41 3.98 -0.22 -1.02
CA VAL A 41 2.65 -0.60 -1.50
C VAL A 41 2.66 -2.10 -1.74
N THR A 42 1.84 -2.85 -1.02
CA THR A 42 1.66 -4.30 -1.21
C THR A 42 0.19 -4.68 -1.05
N GLY A 43 -0.23 -5.75 -1.72
CA GLY A 43 -1.52 -6.41 -1.53
C GLY A 43 -1.50 -7.50 -0.44
N ASP A 44 -0.37 -7.71 0.22
CA ASP A 44 -0.23 -8.71 1.27
C ASP A 44 -1.01 -8.37 2.54
N TYR A 45 -1.21 -9.38 3.38
CA TYR A 45 -1.79 -9.18 4.71
C TYR A 45 -0.95 -8.18 5.53
N PRO A 46 -1.57 -7.21 6.26
CA PRO A 46 -0.85 -6.11 6.91
C PRO A 46 0.26 -6.55 7.87
N MET A 47 0.09 -7.69 8.54
CA MET A 47 1.11 -8.21 9.46
C MET A 47 2.36 -8.69 8.71
N MET A 48 2.20 -9.29 7.53
CA MET A 48 3.33 -9.70 6.67
C MET A 48 4.02 -8.47 6.07
N ALA A 49 3.23 -7.51 5.58
CA ALA A 49 3.75 -6.24 5.09
C ALA A 49 4.61 -5.53 6.15
N LYS A 50 4.14 -5.49 7.41
CA LYS A 50 4.89 -4.89 8.53
C LYS A 50 6.21 -5.64 8.81
N ALA A 51 6.24 -6.96 8.65
CA ALA A 51 7.46 -7.75 8.82
C ALA A 51 8.49 -7.44 7.73
N ILE A 52 8.07 -7.41 6.46
CA ILE A 52 8.95 -7.06 5.33
C ILE A 52 9.44 -5.62 5.45
N ALA A 53 8.55 -4.67 5.76
CA ALA A 53 8.90 -3.26 5.94
C ALA A 53 9.96 -3.03 7.03
N LYS A 54 9.93 -3.83 8.11
CA LYS A 54 10.99 -3.83 9.14
C LYS A 54 12.30 -4.40 8.59
N GLN A 55 12.24 -5.51 7.86
CA GLN A 55 13.41 -6.16 7.27
C GLN A 55 14.15 -5.23 6.28
N VAL A 56 13.42 -4.41 5.52
CA VAL A 56 14.02 -3.46 4.56
C VAL A 56 14.24 -2.05 5.11
N HIS A 57 14.14 -1.82 6.43
CA HIS A 57 14.34 -0.51 7.06
C HIS A 57 13.38 0.61 6.61
N ILE A 58 12.22 0.27 6.03
CA ILE A 58 11.15 1.25 5.79
C ILE A 58 10.47 1.61 7.11
N LEU A 59 10.30 0.60 7.98
CA LEU A 59 9.73 0.75 9.31
C LEU A 59 10.81 0.53 10.38
N THR A 60 11.23 1.59 11.07
CA THR A 60 12.16 1.51 12.21
C THR A 60 11.48 2.00 13.50
N PRO A 61 11.90 1.54 14.69
CA PRO A 61 11.34 1.99 15.96
C PRO A 61 11.38 3.52 16.11
N GLU A 62 12.47 4.15 15.67
CA GLU A 62 12.60 5.62 15.62
C GLU A 62 11.49 6.30 14.78
N ILE A 63 11.11 5.73 13.63
CA ILE A 63 10.03 6.25 12.78
C ILE A 63 8.66 6.06 13.45
N LEU A 64 8.48 4.93 14.15
CA LEU A 64 7.23 4.66 14.88
C LEU A 64 6.98 5.70 15.97
N GLU A 65 8.03 6.08 16.69
CA GLU A 65 7.95 7.07 17.77
C GLU A 65 7.81 8.50 17.23
N MET A 66 8.51 8.84 16.13
CA MET A 66 8.51 10.21 15.60
C MET A 66 7.31 10.54 14.72
N ASN A 67 6.91 9.64 13.81
CA ASN A 67 5.97 9.95 12.73
C ASN A 67 4.70 9.08 12.73
N GLY A 68 4.73 7.95 13.43
CA GLY A 68 3.67 6.95 13.37
C GLY A 68 3.63 6.20 12.05
N ILE A 69 2.64 5.32 11.89
CA ILE A 69 2.41 4.54 10.67
C ILE A 69 1.21 5.11 9.94
N ASP A 70 1.44 5.59 8.72
CA ASP A 70 0.36 5.97 7.80
C ASP A 70 -0.17 4.70 7.10
N THR A 71 -1.48 4.48 7.14
CA THR A 71 -2.15 3.31 6.54
C THR A 71 -3.34 3.78 5.72
N PHE A 72 -3.49 3.23 4.52
CA PHE A 72 -4.63 3.50 3.64
C PHE A 72 -5.58 2.30 3.66
N LYS A 73 -6.87 2.55 3.92
CA LYS A 73 -7.92 1.53 3.78
C LYS A 73 -8.94 2.01 2.77
N ILE A 74 -9.42 1.07 1.96
CA ILE A 74 -10.51 1.31 1.02
C ILE A 74 -11.77 0.74 1.66
N GLU A 75 -12.71 1.62 1.99
CA GLU A 75 -13.98 1.27 2.63
C GLU A 75 -15.14 1.74 1.74
N LYS A 76 -16.30 1.09 1.83
CA LYS A 76 -17.51 1.57 1.16
C LYS A 76 -18.31 2.39 2.15
N ASP A 77 -18.59 3.65 1.80
CA ASP A 77 -19.47 4.50 2.60
C ASP A 77 -20.91 3.96 2.54
N ALA A 78 -21.78 4.47 3.42
CA ALA A 78 -23.20 4.10 3.50
C ALA A 78 -23.97 4.24 2.18
N ASN A 79 -23.47 5.06 1.26
CA ASN A 79 -24.04 5.31 -0.07
C ASN A 79 -23.51 4.37 -1.16
N GLY A 80 -22.68 3.38 -0.80
CA GLY A 80 -22.06 2.44 -1.74
C GLY A 80 -20.89 3.02 -2.55
N GLN A 81 -20.50 4.28 -2.29
CA GLN A 81 -19.33 4.91 -2.88
C GLN A 81 -18.06 4.41 -2.20
N THR A 82 -17.00 4.21 -2.99
CA THR A 82 -15.70 3.80 -2.48
C THR A 82 -15.00 5.00 -1.86
N ALA A 83 -14.48 4.89 -0.64
CA ALA A 83 -13.70 5.93 0.02
C ALA A 83 -12.34 5.38 0.42
N ILE A 84 -11.30 6.20 0.26
CA ILE A 84 -9.94 5.90 0.68
C ILE A 84 -9.68 6.66 1.98
N ASN A 85 -9.58 5.92 3.07
CA ASN A 85 -9.33 6.44 4.40
C ASN A 85 -7.84 6.35 4.73
N MET A 86 -7.22 7.49 5.01
CA MET A 86 -5.86 7.60 5.50
C MET A 86 -5.90 7.64 7.03
N TYR A 87 -5.22 6.69 7.66
CA TYR A 87 -5.05 6.61 9.10
C TYR A 87 -3.60 6.86 9.48
N ARG A 88 -3.35 7.44 10.65
CA ARG A 88 -2.06 7.44 11.32
C ARG A 88 -2.23 6.85 12.70
N ASN A 89 -1.48 5.79 13.02
CA ASN A 89 -1.63 5.07 14.29
C ASN A 89 -3.10 4.75 14.60
N GLU A 90 -3.83 4.22 13.61
CA GLU A 90 -5.26 3.87 13.69
C GLU A 90 -6.23 5.05 13.83
N GLN A 91 -5.73 6.30 13.92
CA GLN A 91 -6.57 7.49 13.92
C GLN A 91 -6.81 7.95 12.49
N LEU A 92 -8.09 8.12 12.11
CA LEU A 92 -8.46 8.64 10.79
C LEU A 92 -7.93 10.08 10.66
N LEU A 93 -7.03 10.29 9.71
CA LEU A 93 -6.52 11.61 9.38
C LEU A 93 -7.36 12.29 8.32
N LYS A 94 -7.70 11.55 7.26
CA LYS A 94 -8.36 12.11 6.09
C LYS A 94 -9.04 11.04 5.26
N GLN A 95 -10.22 11.36 4.74
CA GLN A 95 -10.98 10.55 3.80
C GLN A 95 -10.90 11.19 2.41
N TYR A 96 -10.71 10.36 1.39
CA TYR A 96 -10.65 10.75 -0.01
C TYR A 96 -11.69 9.98 -0.81
N ILE A 97 -12.37 10.67 -1.74
CA ILE A 97 -13.34 10.07 -2.66
C ILE A 97 -12.63 9.93 -4.01
N PRO A 98 -12.52 8.72 -4.60
CA PRO A 98 -11.73 8.45 -5.80
C PRO A 98 -12.20 9.19 -7.04
N ASP A 99 -13.48 9.61 -7.11
CA ASP A 99 -14.02 10.42 -8.20
C ASP A 99 -13.52 11.89 -8.20
N GLN A 100 -12.73 12.30 -7.21
CA GLN A 100 -12.03 13.59 -7.22
C GLN A 100 -10.59 13.39 -7.68
N MET A 101 -10.32 13.60 -8.98
CA MET A 101 -8.94 13.73 -9.46
C MET A 101 -8.32 14.99 -8.85
N ILE A 102 -7.28 14.82 -8.03
CA ILE A 102 -6.54 15.94 -7.44
C ILE A 102 -5.27 16.12 -8.25
N CYS A 103 -5.16 17.22 -9.00
CA CYS A 103 -3.90 17.57 -9.67
C CYS A 103 -2.90 18.15 -8.65
N LEU A 104 -1.70 17.57 -8.58
CA LEU A 104 -0.58 18.10 -7.80
C LEU A 104 0.03 19.24 -8.58
N ASP A 105 -0.11 20.44 -8.01
CA ASP A 105 0.59 21.61 -8.51
C ASP A 105 2.08 21.50 -8.10
N PRO A 106 3.01 21.36 -9.07
CA PRO A 106 4.44 21.17 -8.78
C PRO A 106 5.08 22.39 -8.09
N ASN A 107 4.41 23.55 -8.04
CA ASN A 107 4.89 24.75 -7.35
C ASN A 107 4.32 24.95 -5.94
N LYS A 108 3.40 24.09 -5.47
CA LYS A 108 2.90 24.18 -4.09
C LYS A 108 3.86 23.53 -3.11
N LYS A 109 4.54 24.36 -2.31
CA LYS A 109 5.48 24.00 -1.22
C LYS A 109 4.89 23.17 -0.07
N ASN A 110 3.67 22.64 -0.19
CA ASN A 110 3.01 21.89 0.88
C ASN A 110 2.61 20.48 0.43
N ILE A 111 3.62 19.62 0.29
CA ILE A 111 3.53 18.20 -0.13
C ILE A 111 3.08 17.30 1.04
N ARG A 112 2.21 17.80 1.92
CA ARG A 112 1.74 17.06 3.12
C ARG A 112 0.33 16.51 3.01
N SER A 113 -0.44 16.85 1.97
CA SER A 113 -1.87 16.51 1.92
C SER A 113 -2.36 15.90 0.63
N SER A 114 -1.48 15.38 -0.21
CA SER A 114 -1.86 14.95 -1.55
C SER A 114 -0.91 13.88 -2.07
N ILE A 115 -1.39 12.64 -2.05
CA ILE A 115 -0.77 11.52 -2.74
C ILE A 115 -1.36 11.58 -4.15
N ASN A 116 -0.54 11.95 -5.13
CA ASN A 116 -0.91 11.72 -6.52
C ASN A 116 -0.36 10.41 -6.98
N ILE A 117 -1.28 9.64 -7.56
CA ILE A 117 -0.98 8.72 -8.62
C ILE A 117 -1.09 9.57 -9.88
N ASP A 118 -0.01 9.68 -10.63
CA ASP A 118 0.02 10.45 -11.88
C ASP A 118 -0.98 9.82 -12.87
N GLU A 119 -2.05 10.53 -13.18
CA GLU A 119 -2.81 10.28 -14.40
C GLU A 119 -2.34 11.29 -15.45
N ASP A 120 -1.41 10.80 -16.28
CA ASP A 120 -0.92 11.46 -17.48
C ASP A 120 -2.04 11.46 -18.53
N GLN A 121 -2.76 12.58 -18.65
CA GLN A 121 -3.72 12.78 -19.73
C GLN A 121 -2.99 13.41 -20.93
N SER A 122 -2.38 12.55 -21.76
CA SER A 122 -2.44 12.75 -23.20
C SER A 122 -2.62 11.41 -23.92
N ASP A 123 -3.71 11.36 -24.68
CA ASP A 123 -4.21 10.24 -25.46
C ASP A 123 -3.15 9.56 -26.36
N GLN A 124 -2.51 8.52 -25.85
CA GLN A 124 -2.15 7.37 -26.67
C GLN A 124 -2.46 6.09 -25.90
N LYS A 125 -3.50 5.38 -26.32
CA LYS A 125 -3.81 4.00 -25.93
C LYS A 125 -2.52 3.17 -25.85
N LEU A 126 -2.01 2.95 -24.65
CA LEU A 126 -0.87 2.06 -24.42
C LEU A 126 -1.31 0.62 -24.71
N SER A 127 -0.59 0.00 -25.64
CA SER A 127 -0.87 -1.29 -26.29
C SER A 127 -0.89 -2.52 -25.37
N TRP A 128 -0.49 -2.42 -24.10
CA TRP A 128 -0.29 -3.58 -23.23
C TRP A 128 -1.50 -3.92 -22.35
N TYR A 129 -2.53 -3.06 -22.30
CA TYR A 129 -3.83 -3.37 -21.69
C TYR A 129 -4.79 -3.97 -22.72
N LYS A 130 -4.39 -5.10 -23.31
CA LYS A 130 -5.29 -6.00 -24.02
C LYS A 130 -5.04 -7.42 -23.51
N GLN A 131 -6.08 -7.95 -22.87
CA GLN A 131 -6.32 -9.37 -22.56
C GLN A 131 -5.28 -10.06 -21.66
N ALA A 132 -5.65 -10.17 -20.39
CA ALA A 132 -5.58 -11.42 -19.64
C ALA A 132 -6.94 -11.61 -18.94
#